data_AF-A0A532V558-F1
#
_entry.id   AF-A0A532V558-F1
#
_cell.length_a   1.000
_cell.length_b   1.000
_cell.length_c   1.000
_cell.angle_alpha   90.00
_cell.angle_beta   90.00
_cell.angle_gamma   90.00
#
_symmetry.space_group_name_H-M   'P 1'
#
loop_
_entity.id
_entity.type
_entity.pdbx_description
1 polymer ?
#
loop_
_entity_poly.entity_id
_entity_poly.type
_entity_poly.pdbx_seq_one_letter_code
_entity_poly.pdbx_strand_id
1 'polypeptide(L)'
;MNLYIYIGLILIALGTGLTIYGGFVRNKIENDKTRHTFNQKIEEVKSKIDDAKSSDLSDSVSVKDSLLVIEQDFQDWANEFLGTFEARKLDFKKMKLSEVDREITASKKARPVFDFLLNTIQNLTNVYREELGLKIESDFLNIPENLYHDDLKGSLFGKIKYSEDVIWKMGIYASREVEGELPSFHIEVDNSYDDNLHQGRISTLRFGLDEPGELVTVRRSEYFPLKVDIQDTIPISEYKKEFPAIVKKLVEMQILALSKE
;
A
#
# COMPACT_ATOMS: atom_id res chain seq x y z
N MET A 1 16.66 42.10 -27.19
CA MET A 1 16.13 40.72 -27.08
C MET A 1 15.42 40.64 -25.73
N ASN A 2 14.14 40.23 -25.69
CA ASN A 2 13.26 40.46 -24.54
C ASN A 2 13.63 39.56 -23.35
N LEU A 3 14.30 40.12 -22.35
CA LEU A 3 14.58 39.53 -21.03
C LEU A 3 13.34 38.82 -20.42
N TYR A 4 12.17 39.40 -20.62
CA TYR A 4 10.88 38.86 -20.20
C TYR A 4 10.54 37.48 -20.81
N ILE A 5 11.04 37.18 -22.02
CA ILE A 5 10.81 35.89 -22.68
C ILE A 5 11.66 34.79 -22.04
N TYR A 6 12.92 35.07 -21.71
CA TYR A 6 13.80 34.09 -21.07
C TYR A 6 13.38 33.79 -19.63
N ILE A 7 13.06 34.83 -18.85
CA ILE A 7 12.49 34.65 -17.51
C ILE A 7 11.17 33.88 -17.58
N GLY A 8 10.30 34.21 -18.54
CA GLY A 8 9.04 33.49 -18.75
C GLY A 8 9.22 32.00 -19.05
N LEU A 9 10.16 31.64 -19.94
CA LEU A 9 10.46 30.25 -20.27
C LEU A 9 11.04 29.48 -19.08
N ILE A 10 11.92 30.11 -18.29
CA ILE A 10 12.49 29.50 -17.09
C ILE A 10 11.40 29.27 -16.03
N LEU A 11 10.49 30.22 -15.82
CA LEU A 11 9.36 30.08 -14.90
C LEU A 11 8.40 28.96 -15.31
N ILE A 12 8.14 28.80 -16.61
CA ILE A 12 7.31 27.69 -17.13
C ILE A 12 8.00 26.34 -16.89
N ALA A 13 9.31 26.24 -17.15
CA ALA A 13 10.07 25.01 -16.90
C ALA A 13 10.08 24.64 -15.40
N LEU A 14 10.29 25.62 -14.53
CA LEU A 14 10.30 25.41 -13.07
C LEU A 14 8.90 25.09 -12.52
N GLY A 15 7.86 25.76 -13.00
CA GLY A 15 6.47 25.47 -12.63
C GLY A 15 6.02 24.07 -13.07
N THR A 16 6.45 23.63 -14.26
CA THR A 16 6.23 22.26 -14.74
C THR A 16 6.97 21.25 -13.85
N GLY A 17 8.23 21.53 -13.51
CA GLY A 17 9.02 20.72 -12.57
C GLY A 17 8.35 20.57 -11.20
N LEU A 18 7.80 21.65 -10.64
CA LEU A 18 7.08 21.63 -9.36
C LEU A 18 5.75 20.88 -9.41
N THR A 19 5.02 20.97 -10.54
CA THR A 19 3.75 20.22 -10.70
C THR A 19 4.01 18.73 -10.78
N ILE A 20 5.05 18.34 -11.52
CA ILE A 20 5.54 16.97 -11.59
C ILE A 20 6.02 16.50 -10.20
N TYR A 21 6.74 17.36 -9.46
CA TYR A 21 7.21 17.08 -8.09
C TYR A 21 6.07 16.85 -7.09
N GLY A 22 5.02 17.68 -7.15
CA GLY A 22 3.84 17.57 -6.29
C GLY A 22 3.12 16.23 -6.43
N GLY A 23 3.18 15.61 -7.61
CA GLY A 23 2.68 14.26 -7.85
C GLY A 23 3.62 13.13 -7.37
N PHE A 24 4.91 13.41 -7.16
CA PHE A 24 5.90 12.41 -6.79
C PHE A 24 6.14 12.29 -5.28
N VAL A 25 6.07 13.37 -4.50
CA VAL A 25 6.37 13.31 -3.06
C VAL A 25 5.11 13.14 -2.23
N ARG A 26 4.95 11.98 -1.58
CA ARG A 26 3.86 11.68 -0.63
C ARG A 26 3.98 12.49 0.68
N ASN A 27 5.12 13.12 0.92
CA ASN A 27 5.41 13.93 2.11
C ASN A 27 5.07 15.41 1.90
N LYS A 28 3.88 15.82 2.34
CA LYS A 28 3.34 17.19 2.21
C LYS A 28 4.31 18.26 2.70
N ILE A 29 5.09 17.96 3.75
CA ILE A 29 6.02 18.91 4.39
C ILE A 29 7.19 19.27 3.47
N GLU A 30 7.75 18.32 2.72
CA GLU A 30 8.87 18.59 1.80
C GLU A 30 8.40 19.30 0.53
N ASN A 31 7.19 18.98 0.06
CA ASN A 31 6.52 19.72 -1.01
C ASN A 31 6.28 21.18 -0.62
N ASP A 32 5.77 21.42 0.58
CA ASP A 32 5.49 22.77 1.08
C ASP A 32 6.80 23.58 1.25
N LYS A 33 7.87 22.96 1.77
CA LYS A 33 9.19 23.59 1.86
C LYS A 33 9.75 23.96 0.49
N THR A 34 9.71 23.03 -0.47
CA THR A 34 10.23 23.27 -1.83
C THR A 34 9.45 24.37 -2.55
N ARG A 35 8.11 24.36 -2.42
CA ARG A 35 7.25 25.42 -2.94
C ARG A 35 7.53 26.77 -2.28
N HIS A 36 7.81 26.78 -0.98
CA HIS A 36 8.15 28.00 -0.26
C HIS A 36 9.48 28.58 -0.73
N THR A 37 10.54 27.77 -0.84
CA THR A 37 11.85 28.19 -1.36
C THR A 37 11.75 28.75 -2.78
N PHE A 38 10.96 28.09 -3.65
CA PHE A 38 10.71 28.59 -4.99
C PHE A 38 10.05 29.98 -4.98
N ASN A 39 8.94 30.11 -4.25
CA ASN A 39 8.21 31.38 -4.17
C ASN A 39 9.07 32.50 -3.57
N GLN A 40 9.87 32.21 -2.54
CA GLN A 40 10.81 33.17 -1.96
C GLN A 40 11.81 33.68 -3.00
N LYS A 41 12.36 32.80 -3.84
CA LYS A 41 13.31 33.22 -4.86
C LYS A 41 12.66 34.05 -5.96
N ILE A 42 11.42 33.74 -6.33
CA ILE A 42 10.65 34.55 -7.29
C ILE A 42 10.41 35.95 -6.75
N GLU A 43 10.01 36.08 -5.49
CA GLU A 43 9.81 37.40 -4.87
C GLU A 43 11.14 38.17 -4.72
N GLU A 44 12.25 37.49 -4.40
CA GLU A 44 13.58 38.10 -4.39
C GLU A 44 13.98 38.68 -5.76
N VAL A 45 13.77 37.92 -6.84
CA VAL A 45 14.07 38.37 -8.21
C VAL A 45 13.18 39.54 -8.62
N LYS A 46 11.88 39.51 -8.28
CA LYS A 46 10.97 40.63 -8.52
C LYS A 46 11.43 41.90 -7.80
N SER A 47 11.77 41.80 -6.52
CA SER A 47 12.29 42.92 -5.73
C SER A 47 13.54 43.50 -6.39
N LYS A 48 14.52 42.67 -6.78
CA LYS A 48 15.74 43.13 -7.45
C LYS A 48 15.46 43.83 -8.79
N ILE A 49 14.47 43.36 -9.56
CA ILE A 49 14.06 44.00 -10.81
C ILE A 49 13.39 45.36 -10.54
N ASP A 50 12.55 45.45 -9.51
CA ASP A 50 11.87 46.70 -9.14
C ASP A 50 12.87 47.73 -8.57
N ASP A 51 13.86 47.29 -7.80
CA ASP A 51 14.97 48.11 -7.31
C ASP A 51 15.85 48.62 -8.46
N ALA A 52 16.15 47.76 -9.44
CA ALA A 52 16.91 48.15 -10.64
C ALA A 52 16.15 49.14 -11.54
N LYS A 53 14.81 49.20 -11.44
CA LYS A 53 13.96 50.14 -12.19
C LYS A 53 13.69 51.45 -11.45
N SER A 54 13.72 51.43 -10.13
CA SER A 54 13.42 52.58 -9.26
C SER A 54 14.65 53.34 -8.81
N SER A 55 15.84 52.75 -8.94
CA SER A 55 17.10 53.46 -8.77
C SER A 55 17.20 54.56 -9.84
N ASP A 56 17.29 55.80 -9.38
CA ASP A 56 17.24 57.06 -10.14
C ASP A 56 18.54 57.25 -10.96
N LEU A 57 18.83 56.28 -11.83
CA LEU A 57 20.02 56.22 -12.66
C LEU A 57 19.65 56.80 -14.01
N SER A 58 20.02 58.06 -14.22
CA SER A 58 19.94 58.80 -15.48
C SER A 58 20.66 58.14 -16.67
N ASP A 59 21.27 56.97 -16.49
CA ASP A 59 21.99 56.21 -17.51
C ASP A 59 21.33 54.85 -17.78
N SER A 60 20.66 54.75 -18.93
CA SER A 60 20.05 53.50 -19.43
C SER A 60 21.03 52.33 -19.56
N VAL A 61 22.34 52.61 -19.59
CA VAL A 61 23.41 51.60 -19.65
C VAL A 61 23.56 50.89 -18.31
N SER A 62 23.49 51.62 -17.19
CA SER A 62 23.64 51.08 -15.85
C SER A 62 22.48 50.16 -15.45
N VAL A 63 21.24 50.51 -15.81
CA VAL A 63 20.07 49.66 -15.57
C VAL A 63 20.18 48.33 -16.34
N LYS A 64 20.71 48.38 -17.57
CA LYS A 64 20.90 47.19 -18.40
C LYS A 64 21.92 46.22 -17.78
N ASP A 65 23.02 46.76 -17.25
CA ASP A 65 24.05 45.94 -16.61
C ASP A 65 23.55 45.29 -15.31
N SER A 66 22.75 46.02 -14.50
CA SER A 66 22.10 45.45 -13.31
C SER A 66 21.12 44.32 -13.66
N LEU A 67 20.34 44.47 -14.74
CA LEU A 67 19.43 43.43 -15.19
C LEU A 67 20.15 42.17 -15.69
N LEU A 68 21.33 42.31 -16.31
CA LEU A 68 22.15 41.17 -16.73
C LEU A 68 22.71 40.39 -15.53
N VAL A 69 23.11 41.06 -14.45
CA VAL A 69 23.54 40.40 -13.21
C VAL A 69 22.39 39.63 -12.58
N ILE A 70 21.20 40.22 -12.51
CA ILE A 70 19.99 39.54 -11.98
C ILE A 70 19.63 38.32 -12.84
N GLU A 71 19.77 38.42 -14.16
CA GLU A 71 19.53 37.30 -15.08
C GLU A 71 20.50 36.15 -14.82
N GLN A 72 21.80 36.44 -14.71
CA GLN A 72 22.82 35.43 -14.44
C GLN A 72 22.61 34.75 -13.08
N ASP A 73 22.37 35.52 -12.02
CA ASP A 73 22.08 35.01 -10.67
C ASP A 73 20.88 34.05 -10.69
N PHE A 74 19.83 34.42 -11.43
CA PHE A 74 18.63 33.59 -11.54
C PHE A 74 18.86 32.33 -12.36
N GLN A 75 19.63 32.42 -13.46
CA GLN A 75 20.01 31.27 -14.27
C GLN A 75 20.86 30.29 -13.47
N ASP A 76 21.85 30.77 -12.71
CA ASP A 76 22.71 29.93 -11.86
C ASP A 76 21.90 29.20 -10.79
N TRP A 77 21.02 29.92 -10.09
CA TRP A 77 20.10 29.31 -9.14
C TRP A 77 19.15 28.30 -9.80
N ALA A 78 18.59 28.61 -10.97
CA ALA A 78 17.68 27.70 -11.66
C ALA A 78 18.40 26.41 -12.08
N ASN A 79 19.65 26.52 -12.53
CA ASN A 79 20.49 25.37 -12.86
C ASN A 79 20.79 24.51 -11.63
N GLU A 80 21.10 25.12 -10.49
CA GLU A 80 21.29 24.40 -9.22
C GLU A 80 20.00 23.72 -8.73
N PHE A 81 18.88 24.44 -8.79
CA PHE A 81 17.56 23.92 -8.42
C PHE A 81 17.15 22.74 -9.30
N LEU A 82 17.40 22.80 -10.62
CA LEU A 82 17.14 21.70 -11.55
C LEU A 82 18.12 20.53 -11.38
N GLY A 83 19.40 20.81 -11.12
CA GLY A 83 20.40 19.78 -10.84
C GLY A 83 20.07 18.97 -9.60
N THR A 84 19.65 19.63 -8.53
CA THR A 84 19.18 18.96 -7.30
C THR A 84 17.86 18.22 -7.50
N PHE A 85 17.00 18.68 -8.41
CA PHE A 85 15.75 18.00 -8.75
C PHE A 85 15.97 16.62 -9.39
N GLU A 86 16.84 16.51 -10.40
CA GLU A 86 17.10 15.19 -11.03
C GLU A 86 17.80 14.22 -10.06
N ALA A 87 18.69 14.71 -9.18
CA ALA A 87 19.27 13.90 -8.12
C ALA A 87 18.19 13.38 -7.15
N ARG A 88 17.28 14.25 -6.68
CA ARG A 88 16.17 13.85 -5.80
C ARG A 88 15.19 12.88 -6.46
N LYS A 89 14.90 13.07 -7.75
CA LYS A 89 14.07 12.17 -8.55
C LYS A 89 14.72 10.79 -8.66
N LEU A 90 16.04 10.72 -8.82
CA LEU A 90 16.77 9.46 -8.80
C LEU A 90 16.68 8.79 -7.41
N ASP A 91 16.87 9.54 -6.33
CA ASP A 91 16.77 9.01 -4.97
C ASP A 91 15.36 8.52 -4.64
N PHE A 92 14.34 9.24 -5.10
CA PHE A 92 12.94 8.79 -4.99
C PHE A 92 12.69 7.50 -5.76
N LYS A 93 13.22 7.36 -6.98
CA LYS A 93 13.13 6.11 -7.74
C LYS A 93 13.82 4.97 -7.00
N LYS A 94 15.00 5.20 -6.42
CA LYS A 94 15.70 4.20 -5.60
C LYS A 94 14.89 3.80 -4.37
N MET A 95 14.29 4.77 -3.68
CA MET A 95 13.41 4.53 -2.53
C MET A 95 12.21 3.65 -2.94
N LYS A 96 11.50 4.00 -4.02
CA LYS A 96 10.39 3.18 -4.55
C LYS A 96 10.83 1.77 -4.93
N LEU A 97 11.99 1.62 -5.57
CA LEU A 97 12.52 0.30 -5.90
C LEU A 97 12.80 -0.50 -4.63
N SER A 98 13.38 0.12 -3.60
CA SER A 98 13.62 -0.55 -2.32
C SER A 98 12.34 -0.95 -1.58
N GLU A 99 11.27 -0.13 -1.68
CA GLU A 99 9.95 -0.47 -1.15
C GLU A 99 9.36 -1.68 -1.88
N VAL A 100 9.41 -1.69 -3.21
CA VAL A 100 8.95 -2.81 -4.04
C VAL A 100 9.76 -4.07 -3.76
N ASP A 101 11.09 -3.97 -3.63
CA ASP A 101 11.95 -5.12 -3.29
C ASP A 101 11.59 -5.71 -1.91
N ARG A 102 11.26 -4.86 -0.93
CA ARG A 102 10.77 -5.29 0.38
C ARG A 102 9.43 -6.01 0.27
N GLU A 103 8.48 -5.46 -0.49
CA GLU A 103 7.16 -6.06 -0.74
C GLU A 103 7.28 -7.42 -1.43
N ILE A 104 8.13 -7.54 -2.45
CA ILE A 104 8.39 -8.80 -3.15
C ILE A 104 9.02 -9.82 -2.20
N THR A 105 9.98 -9.38 -1.37
CA THR A 105 10.64 -10.26 -0.40
C THR A 105 9.65 -10.79 0.64
N ALA A 106 8.81 -9.92 1.20
CA ALA A 106 7.74 -10.33 2.12
C ALA A 106 6.74 -11.27 1.45
N SER A 107 6.32 -10.96 0.21
CA SER A 107 5.42 -11.81 -0.57
C SER A 107 6.00 -13.20 -0.84
N LYS A 108 7.28 -13.30 -1.21
CA LYS A 108 7.98 -14.58 -1.43
C LYS A 108 8.04 -15.44 -0.17
N LYS A 109 8.17 -14.84 1.00
CA LYS A 109 8.14 -15.56 2.29
C LYS A 109 6.73 -16.05 2.63
N ALA A 110 5.72 -15.20 2.42
CA ALA A 110 4.36 -15.46 2.87
C ALA A 110 3.56 -16.39 1.94
N ARG A 111 3.75 -16.23 0.63
CA ARG A 111 2.96 -16.91 -0.40
C ARG A 111 2.94 -18.43 -0.27
N PRO A 112 4.07 -19.14 -0.04
CA PRO A 112 4.04 -20.59 0.15
C PRO A 112 3.17 -21.05 1.32
N VAL A 113 3.12 -20.27 2.39
CA VAL A 113 2.31 -20.56 3.59
C VAL A 113 0.82 -20.37 3.25
N PHE A 114 0.47 -19.27 2.58
CA PHE A 114 -0.91 -18.96 2.23
C PHE A 114 -1.45 -19.85 1.11
N ASP A 115 -0.63 -20.17 0.10
CA ASP A 115 -0.97 -21.15 -0.95
C ASP A 115 -1.27 -22.51 -0.31
N PHE A 116 -0.44 -22.94 0.63
CA PHE A 116 -0.66 -24.20 1.32
C PHE A 116 -1.96 -24.18 2.15
N LEU A 117 -2.24 -23.09 2.86
CA LEU A 117 -3.47 -22.93 3.64
C LEU A 117 -4.71 -22.97 2.74
N LEU A 118 -4.72 -22.19 1.65
CA LEU A 118 -5.83 -22.13 0.70
C LEU A 118 -6.09 -23.49 0.07
N ASN A 119 -5.03 -24.17 -0.41
CA ASN A 119 -5.14 -25.52 -0.97
C ASN A 119 -5.64 -26.54 0.06
N THR A 120 -5.21 -26.42 1.32
CA THR A 120 -5.67 -27.30 2.41
C THR A 120 -7.17 -27.13 2.66
N ILE A 121 -7.64 -25.88 2.70
CA ILE A 121 -9.06 -25.54 2.84
C ILE A 121 -9.87 -26.08 1.66
N GLN A 122 -9.42 -25.83 0.43
CA GLN A 122 -10.07 -26.32 -0.78
C GLN A 122 -10.17 -27.85 -0.79
N ASN A 123 -9.06 -28.56 -0.54
CA ASN A 123 -9.01 -30.01 -0.57
C ASN A 123 -9.90 -30.63 0.50
N LEU A 124 -9.82 -30.17 1.76
CA LEU A 124 -10.66 -30.71 2.83
C LEU A 124 -12.15 -30.45 2.57
N THR A 125 -12.50 -29.24 2.10
CA THR A 125 -13.89 -28.91 1.76
C THR A 125 -14.43 -29.81 0.65
N ASN A 126 -13.64 -30.08 -0.39
CA ASN A 126 -14.03 -30.99 -1.47
C ASN A 126 -14.21 -32.43 -0.98
N VAL A 127 -13.30 -32.92 -0.12
CA VAL A 127 -13.42 -34.25 0.48
C VAL A 127 -14.71 -34.38 1.29
N TYR A 128 -15.01 -33.44 2.20
CA TYR A 128 -16.26 -33.51 2.97
C TYR A 128 -17.50 -33.38 2.09
N ARG A 129 -17.46 -32.52 1.06
CA ARG A 129 -18.55 -32.39 0.08
C ARG A 129 -18.86 -33.73 -0.59
N GLU A 130 -17.83 -34.43 -1.04
CA GLU A 130 -17.95 -35.70 -1.77
C GLU A 130 -18.35 -36.86 -0.86
N GLU A 131 -17.65 -37.04 0.27
CA GLU A 131 -17.88 -38.15 1.21
C GLU A 131 -19.26 -38.07 1.91
N LEU A 132 -19.75 -36.85 2.17
CA LEU A 132 -21.02 -36.64 2.88
C LEU A 132 -22.18 -36.26 1.95
N GLY A 133 -21.95 -36.11 0.64
CA GLY A 133 -22.97 -35.70 -0.32
C GLY A 133 -23.56 -34.31 -0.06
N LEU A 134 -22.76 -33.40 0.50
CA LEU A 134 -23.20 -32.04 0.84
C LEU A 134 -23.25 -31.13 -0.38
N LYS A 135 -24.17 -30.16 -0.39
CA LYS A 135 -24.24 -29.11 -1.43
C LYS A 135 -23.36 -27.92 -1.06
N ILE A 136 -22.05 -28.13 -1.04
CA ILE A 136 -21.08 -27.06 -0.80
C ILE A 136 -20.59 -26.51 -2.13
N GLU A 137 -20.73 -25.20 -2.34
CA GLU A 137 -20.14 -24.50 -3.48
C GLU A 137 -18.84 -23.85 -3.06
N SER A 138 -17.83 -23.90 -3.93
CA SER A 138 -16.54 -23.29 -3.64
C SER A 138 -15.93 -22.67 -4.89
N ASP A 139 -15.34 -21.48 -4.70
CA ASP A 139 -14.63 -20.74 -5.73
C ASP A 139 -13.30 -20.26 -5.14
N PHE A 140 -12.21 -20.49 -5.86
CA PHE A 140 -10.87 -20.20 -5.39
C PHE A 140 -10.05 -19.58 -6.53
N LEU A 141 -9.34 -18.51 -6.22
CA LEU A 141 -8.45 -17.82 -7.13
C LEU A 141 -6.99 -18.06 -6.71
N ASN A 142 -6.10 -18.00 -7.69
CA ASN A 142 -4.67 -18.08 -7.42
C ASN A 142 -4.19 -16.86 -6.63
N ILE A 143 -3.35 -17.10 -5.63
CA ILE A 143 -2.70 -16.02 -4.88
C ILE A 143 -1.64 -15.37 -5.79
N PRO A 144 -1.71 -14.05 -6.02
CA PRO A 144 -0.79 -13.33 -6.89
C PRO A 144 0.63 -13.32 -6.32
N GLU A 145 1.61 -13.06 -7.18
CA GLU A 145 3.02 -13.07 -6.78
C GLU A 145 3.37 -11.93 -5.81
N ASN A 146 2.80 -10.73 -6.02
CA ASN A 146 2.96 -9.59 -5.13
C ASN A 146 1.69 -9.38 -4.30
N LEU A 147 1.76 -9.60 -2.98
CA LEU A 147 0.64 -9.48 -2.05
C LEU A 147 0.27 -8.03 -1.70
N TYR A 148 1.10 -7.06 -2.10
CA TYR A 148 0.90 -5.63 -1.83
C TYR A 148 0.35 -4.87 -3.05
N HIS A 149 -0.05 -5.56 -4.11
CA HIS A 149 -0.61 -4.89 -5.29
C HIS A 149 -1.91 -4.15 -4.92
N ASP A 150 -2.09 -2.92 -5.41
CA ASP A 150 -3.20 -2.05 -4.97
C ASP A 150 -4.58 -2.66 -5.30
N ASP A 151 -4.66 -3.42 -6.40
CA ASP A 151 -5.84 -4.19 -6.81
C ASP A 151 -6.21 -5.35 -5.86
N LEU A 152 -5.41 -5.61 -4.82
CA LEU A 152 -5.68 -6.67 -3.84
C LEU A 152 -6.37 -6.15 -2.58
N LYS A 153 -6.49 -4.83 -2.41
CA LYS A 153 -7.19 -4.26 -1.26
C LYS A 153 -8.66 -4.67 -1.29
N GLY A 154 -9.04 -5.59 -0.40
CA GLY A 154 -10.40 -6.13 -0.32
C GLY A 154 -10.68 -7.25 -1.33
N SER A 155 -9.65 -7.79 -2.00
CA SER A 155 -9.81 -8.89 -2.94
C SER A 155 -9.96 -10.23 -2.21
N LEU A 156 -10.96 -10.99 -2.65
CA LEU A 156 -11.23 -12.34 -2.16
C LEU A 156 -10.49 -13.37 -3.04
N PHE A 157 -9.78 -14.29 -2.41
CA PHE A 157 -9.08 -15.40 -3.07
C PHE A 157 -9.76 -16.74 -2.85
N GLY A 158 -10.77 -16.78 -1.99
CA GLY A 158 -11.56 -17.98 -1.75
C GLY A 158 -12.93 -17.62 -1.26
N LYS A 159 -13.91 -18.40 -1.69
CA LYS A 159 -15.27 -18.39 -1.18
C LYS A 159 -15.74 -19.82 -1.02
N ILE A 160 -16.26 -20.16 0.16
CA ILE A 160 -16.99 -21.41 0.37
C ILE A 160 -18.39 -21.06 0.83
N LYS A 161 -19.39 -21.58 0.14
CA LYS A 161 -20.79 -21.49 0.53
C LYS A 161 -21.22 -22.85 1.06
N TYR A 162 -21.37 -22.95 2.39
CA TYR A 162 -21.86 -24.18 3.02
C TYR A 162 -23.39 -24.27 2.98
N SER A 163 -24.07 -23.13 3.03
CA SER A 163 -25.52 -22.95 2.85
C SER A 163 -25.81 -21.56 2.28
N GLU A 164 -27.08 -21.20 2.05
CA GLU A 164 -27.46 -19.82 1.69
C GLU A 164 -27.03 -18.81 2.76
N ASP A 165 -27.02 -19.25 4.02
CA ASP A 165 -26.84 -18.42 5.19
C ASP A 165 -25.42 -18.45 5.76
N VAL A 166 -24.58 -19.40 5.32
CA VAL A 166 -23.21 -19.57 5.82
C VAL A 166 -22.21 -19.54 4.67
N ILE A 167 -21.45 -18.45 4.61
CA ILE A 167 -20.44 -18.19 3.59
C ILE A 167 -19.12 -17.86 4.25
N TRP A 168 -18.07 -18.57 3.88
CA TRP A 168 -16.70 -18.20 4.21
C TRP A 168 -16.09 -17.40 3.06
N LYS A 169 -15.54 -16.24 3.37
CA LYS A 169 -14.81 -15.36 2.46
C LYS A 169 -13.35 -15.35 2.89
N MET A 170 -12.44 -15.55 1.96
CA MET A 170 -11.01 -15.62 2.24
C MET A 170 -10.28 -14.53 1.48
N GLY A 171 -9.42 -13.80 2.17
CA GLY A 171 -8.71 -12.65 1.62
C GLY A 171 -7.28 -12.56 2.13
N ILE A 172 -6.47 -11.76 1.47
CA ILE A 172 -5.14 -11.38 1.95
C ILE A 172 -5.15 -9.89 2.24
N TYR A 173 -4.69 -9.54 3.43
CA TYR A 173 -4.51 -8.16 3.84
C TYR A 173 -3.02 -7.86 3.98
N ALA A 174 -2.56 -6.86 3.24
CA ALA A 174 -1.20 -6.34 3.31
C ALA A 174 -1.27 -4.80 3.33
N SER A 175 -0.59 -4.18 4.30
CA SER A 175 -0.54 -2.72 4.44
C SER A 175 0.86 -2.21 4.11
N ARG A 176 0.93 -1.14 3.29
CA ARG A 176 2.17 -0.41 3.04
C ARG A 176 2.50 0.62 4.11
N GLU A 177 1.54 0.91 5.00
CA GLU A 177 1.59 2.08 5.91
C GLU A 177 2.24 1.78 7.25
N VAL A 178 2.37 0.50 7.61
CA VAL A 178 2.96 0.06 8.87
C VAL A 178 4.28 -0.64 8.56
N GLU A 179 5.38 -0.03 8.99
CA GLU A 179 6.71 -0.62 8.84
C GLU A 179 6.79 -1.95 9.59
N GLY A 180 7.26 -3.00 8.92
CA GLY A 180 7.36 -4.36 9.47
C GLY A 180 6.05 -5.16 9.48
N GLU A 181 4.92 -4.60 9.04
CA GLU A 181 3.69 -5.40 8.92
C GLU A 181 3.78 -6.36 7.73
N LEU A 182 3.88 -7.66 8.04
CA LEU A 182 3.85 -8.72 7.05
C LEU A 182 2.40 -8.97 6.58
N PRO A 183 2.23 -9.51 5.36
CA PRO A 183 0.92 -9.89 4.84
C PRO A 183 0.25 -10.89 5.78
N SER A 184 -1.08 -10.90 5.76
CA SER A 184 -1.87 -11.85 6.55
C SER A 184 -3.01 -12.42 5.72
N PHE A 185 -3.32 -13.69 5.96
CA PHE A 185 -4.44 -14.39 5.35
C PHE A 185 -5.64 -14.35 6.31
N HIS A 186 -6.83 -14.04 5.79
CA HIS A 186 -8.04 -13.85 6.58
C HIS A 186 -9.09 -14.83 6.10
N ILE A 187 -9.79 -15.44 7.05
CA ILE A 187 -11.04 -16.17 6.83
C ILE A 187 -12.12 -15.39 7.56
N GLU A 188 -13.02 -14.77 6.80
CA GLU A 188 -14.21 -14.12 7.28
C GLU A 188 -15.40 -15.08 7.14
N VAL A 189 -16.17 -15.25 8.21
CA VAL A 189 -17.39 -16.04 8.20
C VAL A 189 -18.58 -15.09 8.23
N ASP A 190 -19.34 -15.10 7.15
CA ASP A 190 -20.60 -14.42 6.99
C ASP A 190 -21.71 -15.42 7.35
N ASN A 191 -22.41 -15.18 8.45
CA ASN A 191 -23.48 -16.04 8.95
C ASN A 191 -24.74 -15.18 9.18
N SER A 192 -25.73 -15.28 8.29
CA SER A 192 -26.99 -14.52 8.37
C SER A 192 -27.90 -15.00 9.51
N TYR A 193 -27.61 -16.16 10.13
CA TYR A 193 -28.39 -16.66 11.27
C TYR A 193 -28.31 -15.73 12.51
N ASP A 194 -27.31 -14.83 12.56
CA ASP A 194 -27.07 -13.92 13.69
C ASP A 194 -27.43 -12.44 13.37
N ASP A 195 -28.48 -12.24 12.57
CA ASP A 195 -28.96 -10.93 12.12
C ASP A 195 -29.39 -9.98 13.27
N ASN A 196 -29.59 -10.51 14.48
CA ASN A 196 -30.09 -9.74 15.63
C ASN A 196 -29.01 -9.22 16.60
N LEU A 197 -27.73 -9.58 16.45
CA LEU A 197 -26.70 -9.15 17.40
C LEU A 197 -25.60 -8.28 16.80
N HIS A 198 -25.24 -8.43 15.53
CA HIS A 198 -23.95 -7.93 15.06
C HIS A 198 -23.92 -7.34 13.63
N GLN A 199 -24.95 -6.59 13.22
CA GLN A 199 -24.88 -5.76 12.00
C GLN A 199 -23.59 -4.90 12.01
N GLY A 200 -22.58 -5.32 11.26
CA GLY A 200 -21.29 -4.63 11.12
C GLY A 200 -20.09 -5.23 11.87
N ARG A 201 -20.18 -6.38 12.55
CA ARG A 201 -18.99 -7.05 13.12
C ARG A 201 -18.57 -8.24 12.28
N ILE A 202 -17.36 -8.17 11.74
CA ILE A 202 -16.80 -9.21 10.89
C ILE A 202 -16.19 -10.31 11.77
N SER A 203 -16.71 -11.52 11.66
CA SER A 203 -16.18 -12.72 12.32
C SER A 203 -14.98 -13.25 11.56
N THR A 204 -13.79 -12.80 11.92
CA THR A 204 -12.53 -13.14 11.24
C THR A 204 -11.65 -14.10 12.04
N LEU A 205 -10.99 -15.00 11.32
CA LEU A 205 -9.79 -15.74 11.73
C LEU A 205 -8.62 -15.30 10.84
N ARG A 206 -7.56 -14.75 11.44
CA ARG A 206 -6.38 -14.20 10.76
C ARG A 206 -5.18 -15.10 10.99
N PHE A 207 -4.45 -15.41 9.92
CA PHE A 207 -3.13 -16.04 9.92
C PHE A 207 -2.12 -14.98 9.49
N GLY A 208 -1.41 -14.38 10.45
CA GLY A 208 -0.34 -13.40 10.22
C GLY A 208 1.02 -14.06 10.28
N LEU A 209 2.00 -13.49 9.59
CA LEU A 209 3.42 -13.80 9.84
C LEU A 209 3.98 -12.74 10.77
N ASP A 210 4.70 -13.15 11.81
CA ASP A 210 5.37 -12.22 12.72
C ASP A 210 6.81 -12.03 12.29
N GLU A 211 7.39 -10.83 12.45
CA GLU A 211 8.82 -10.62 12.24
C GLU A 211 9.65 -11.41 13.26
N PRO A 212 10.74 -12.11 12.85
CA PRO A 212 11.45 -12.05 11.55
C PRO A 212 10.90 -12.94 10.41
N GLY A 213 9.71 -13.51 10.57
CA GLY A 213 9.06 -14.42 9.63
C GLY A 213 9.12 -15.89 10.07
N GLU A 214 9.36 -16.13 11.37
CA GLU A 214 9.58 -17.47 11.92
C GLU A 214 8.33 -18.08 12.54
N LEU A 215 7.31 -17.26 12.80
CA LEU A 215 6.05 -17.67 13.42
C LEU A 215 4.87 -17.25 12.54
N VAL A 216 3.85 -18.09 12.51
CA VAL A 216 2.50 -17.76 12.08
C VAL A 216 1.68 -17.47 13.34
N THR A 217 1.16 -16.25 13.47
CA THR A 217 0.14 -15.94 14.47
C THR A 217 -1.25 -16.25 13.96
N VAL A 218 -2.02 -16.99 14.75
CA VAL A 218 -3.43 -17.24 14.48
C VAL A 218 -4.24 -16.40 15.46
N ARG A 219 -4.99 -15.43 14.94
CA ARG A 219 -5.82 -14.53 15.75
C ARG A 219 -7.28 -14.70 15.39
N ARG A 220 -8.11 -14.92 16.40
CA ARG A 220 -9.55 -15.06 16.24
C ARG A 220 -10.26 -13.84 16.80
N SER A 221 -11.21 -13.29 16.05
CA SER A 221 -12.13 -12.28 16.58
C SER A 221 -13.01 -12.87 17.69
N GLU A 222 -13.44 -12.05 18.65
CA GLU A 222 -14.32 -12.50 19.75
C GLU A 222 -15.65 -13.10 19.24
N TYR A 223 -16.11 -12.65 18.08
CA TYR A 223 -17.40 -13.03 17.47
C TYR A 223 -17.30 -14.24 16.55
N PHE A 224 -16.10 -14.80 16.35
CA PHE A 224 -15.94 -15.94 15.47
C PHE A 224 -16.80 -17.12 15.96
N PRO A 225 -17.73 -17.64 15.13
CA PRO A 225 -18.83 -18.48 15.62
C PRO A 225 -18.36 -19.86 16.08
N LEU A 226 -17.20 -20.31 15.60
CA LEU A 226 -16.65 -21.63 15.92
C LEU A 226 -15.69 -21.53 17.11
N LYS A 227 -16.11 -22.10 18.25
CA LYS A 227 -15.25 -22.30 19.42
C LYS A 227 -14.27 -23.45 19.17
N VAL A 228 -13.27 -23.19 18.34
CA VAL A 228 -12.14 -24.11 18.11
C VAL A 228 -10.98 -23.69 19.00
N ASP A 229 -10.40 -24.66 19.70
CA ASP A 229 -9.12 -24.51 20.39
C ASP A 229 -7.99 -24.57 19.35
N ILE A 230 -7.36 -23.42 19.13
CA ILE A 230 -6.30 -23.22 18.13
C ILE A 230 -5.12 -22.58 18.86
N GLN A 231 -3.92 -23.09 18.61
CA GLN A 231 -2.70 -22.49 19.11
C GLN A 231 -2.50 -21.11 18.48
N ASP A 232 -2.29 -20.08 19.32
CA ASP A 232 -2.16 -18.69 18.86
C ASP A 232 -0.90 -18.43 18.02
N THR A 233 0.11 -19.30 18.13
CA THR A 233 1.40 -19.16 17.46
C THR A 233 1.91 -20.51 16.97
N ILE A 234 2.32 -20.61 15.71
CA ILE A 234 2.81 -21.83 15.07
C ILE A 234 4.18 -21.53 14.43
N PRO A 235 5.23 -22.33 14.68
CA PRO A 235 6.48 -22.19 13.95
C PRO A 235 6.27 -22.33 12.44
N ILE A 236 6.87 -21.46 11.63
CA ILE A 236 6.76 -21.54 10.16
C ILE A 236 7.35 -22.85 9.60
N SER A 237 8.24 -23.52 10.33
CA SER A 237 8.71 -24.87 9.97
C SER A 237 7.61 -25.94 10.08
N GLU A 238 6.55 -25.67 10.84
CA GLU A 238 5.52 -26.64 11.24
C GLU A 238 4.15 -26.39 10.59
N TYR A 239 3.94 -25.29 9.85
CA TYR A 239 2.62 -24.96 9.29
C TYR A 239 2.02 -26.09 8.44
N LYS A 240 2.85 -26.86 7.73
CA LYS A 240 2.38 -27.99 6.90
C LYS A 240 1.74 -29.11 7.72
N LYS A 241 2.14 -29.25 8.99
CA LYS A 241 1.58 -30.24 9.93
C LYS A 241 0.38 -29.66 10.68
N GLU A 242 0.48 -28.42 11.13
CA GLU A 242 -0.53 -27.81 12.01
C GLU A 242 -1.76 -27.28 11.24
N PHE A 243 -1.58 -26.68 10.06
CA PHE A 243 -2.70 -26.12 9.30
C PHE A 243 -3.76 -27.16 8.90
N PRO A 244 -3.41 -28.37 8.41
CA PRO A 244 -4.41 -29.39 8.11
C PRO A 244 -5.25 -29.78 9.32
N ALA A 245 -4.66 -29.84 10.51
CA ALA A 245 -5.38 -30.15 11.74
C ALA A 245 -6.35 -29.01 12.13
N ILE A 246 -5.90 -27.76 12.03
CA ILE A 246 -6.72 -26.57 12.31
C ILE A 246 -7.88 -26.47 11.32
N VAL A 247 -7.58 -26.53 10.01
CA VAL A 247 -8.58 -26.44 8.94
C VAL A 247 -9.58 -27.57 9.05
N LYS A 248 -9.14 -28.80 9.31
CA LYS A 248 -10.05 -29.93 9.51
C LYS A 248 -11.05 -29.65 10.63
N LYS A 249 -10.57 -29.23 11.80
CA LYS A 249 -11.46 -28.87 12.94
C LYS A 249 -12.46 -27.79 12.56
N LEU A 250 -12.02 -26.74 11.84
CA LEU A 250 -12.89 -25.66 11.41
C LEU A 250 -14.00 -26.16 10.47
N VAL A 251 -13.65 -26.94 9.44
CA VAL A 251 -14.60 -27.49 8.48
C VAL A 251 -15.57 -28.47 9.15
N GLU A 252 -15.07 -29.38 9.99
CA GLU A 252 -15.91 -30.34 10.73
C GLU A 252 -16.91 -29.61 11.64
N MET A 253 -16.45 -28.61 12.40
CA MET A 253 -17.31 -27.84 13.29
C MET A 253 -18.37 -27.07 12.51
N GLN A 254 -18.04 -26.53 11.34
CA GLN A 254 -19.01 -25.84 10.48
C GLN A 254 -20.09 -26.78 9.96
N ILE A 255 -19.71 -27.96 9.48
CA ILE A 255 -20.65 -28.98 9.01
C ILE A 255 -21.55 -29.46 10.15
N LEU A 256 -20.98 -29.74 11.32
CA LEU A 256 -21.74 -30.15 12.51
C LEU A 256 -22.69 -29.06 13.02
N ALA A 257 -22.35 -27.79 12.86
CA ALA A 257 -23.23 -26.69 13.20
C ALA A 257 -24.47 -26.67 12.29
N LEU A 258 -24.28 -26.95 10.99
CA LEU A 258 -25.36 -27.01 10.00
C LEU A 258 -26.22 -28.27 10.11
N SER A 259 -25.70 -29.37 10.66
CA SER A 259 -26.46 -30.62 10.81
C SER A 259 -27.39 -30.65 12.03
N LYS A 260 -27.36 -29.62 12.88
CA LYS A 260 -28.19 -29.52 14.09
C LYS A 260 -29.50 -28.75 13.85
N GLU A 261 -29.68 -28.22 12.65
CA GLU A 261 -30.90 -27.59 12.14
C GLU A 261 -31.74 -28.61 11.37
#